data_AF-A0A8T0BYB2-F1
#
_entry.id   AF-A0A8T0BYB2-F1
#
_cell.length_a   1.000
_cell.length_b   1.000
_cell.length_c   1.000
_cell.angle_alpha   90.00
_cell.angle_beta   90.00
_cell.angle_gamma   90.00
#
_symmetry.space_group_name_H-M   'P 1'
#
loop_
_entity.id
_entity.type
_entity.pdbx_description
1 polymer ?
#
loop_
_entity_poly.entity_id
_entity_poly.type
_entity_poly.pdbx_seq_one_letter_code
_entity_poly.pdbx_strand_id
1 'polypeptide(L)'
;MHSMLKTVLLALVASVVLLMAVLHSWPTRAYSTIDVRQRPGSGVERLLEERLPDPDPSAISIPYRVKENIAGLLARNSCVCEGERPGVNLPFAKLLFPRVSAHPLHTAFQPSQLDEMKRRRAKEYQGFQMRSQTPADLLIVAEANSPLQYPTQGVEVRPLKTTLIPGLGLKDLLRDVYTLNFSASLGTFNVAAEVEGVKVRGDGEMHMMLSSFLLPNLNRQPNSSPTQTHCSIPALLIQLETEGHQALFTIKIRHGVTPKLYNTGPEGEKEYNISALVTIATKTFLRYNKLQDLIDSIRLYYPTVTIVIADDSENPRVVSGPYIEHYIMPFGKGWFAGRNLAVSQVTTKYMLWVDDDFIFTANTKLEKLVDVLEKTTLDLVGGAVREATGYTSTYRQTISIEAGEEDGDCLHMRRGFHHIIQGFPNCVVTDGVINFFLARTDKFFIDGLGSLHVGSCDDVIVNHATKIKLPWGQSESDKAYAKFRYPLASSDATRTKNGLLYFKNRFQCLTHN
;
A
#
# COMPACT_ATOMS: atom_id res chain seq x y z
N MET A 1 48.80 53.05 -1.83
CA MET A 1 48.17 52.02 -2.69
C MET A 1 48.60 50.58 -2.39
N HIS A 2 49.85 50.29 -1.98
CA HIS A 2 50.31 48.92 -1.71
C HIS A 2 49.71 48.22 -0.46
N SER A 3 49.30 48.97 0.56
CA SER A 3 48.73 48.39 1.80
C SER A 3 47.30 47.83 1.57
N MET A 4 46.46 48.58 0.85
CA MET A 4 45.09 48.20 0.51
C MET A 4 44.99 46.94 -0.36
N LEU A 5 45.96 46.72 -1.27
CA LEU A 5 45.98 45.54 -2.12
C LEU A 5 46.25 44.26 -1.30
N LYS A 6 47.09 44.35 -0.25
CA LYS A 6 47.41 43.21 0.62
C LYS A 6 46.22 42.82 1.52
N THR A 7 45.49 43.79 2.05
CA THR A 7 44.29 43.53 2.85
C THR A 7 43.16 42.93 2.03
N VAL A 8 42.95 43.39 0.80
CA VAL A 8 41.96 42.79 -0.12
C VAL A 8 42.35 41.36 -0.49
N LEU A 9 43.62 41.11 -0.78
CA LEU A 9 44.11 39.76 -1.09
C LEU A 9 43.96 38.81 0.10
N LEU A 10 44.29 39.25 1.33
CA LEU A 10 44.08 38.45 2.54
C LEU A 10 42.61 38.13 2.79
N ALA A 11 41.72 39.10 2.58
CA ALA A 11 40.27 38.88 2.73
C ALA A 11 39.74 37.86 1.71
N LEU A 12 40.24 37.90 0.47
CA LEU A 12 39.89 36.96 -0.59
C LEU A 12 40.38 35.54 -0.26
N VAL A 13 41.65 35.42 0.18
CA VAL A 13 42.22 34.13 0.59
C VAL A 13 41.47 33.57 1.80
N ALA A 14 41.19 34.40 2.81
CA ALA A 14 40.42 33.99 3.98
C ALA A 14 39.00 33.54 3.60
N SER A 15 38.34 34.23 2.67
CA SER A 15 37.00 33.87 2.20
C SER A 15 37.00 32.55 1.41
N VAL A 16 38.00 32.31 0.56
CA VAL A 16 38.18 31.02 -0.15
C VAL A 16 38.46 29.89 0.82
N VAL A 17 39.32 30.10 1.82
CA VAL A 17 39.60 29.10 2.86
C VAL A 17 38.37 28.82 3.70
N LEU A 18 37.56 29.83 4.05
CA LEU A 18 36.29 29.65 4.75
C LEU A 18 35.29 28.86 3.90
N LEU A 19 35.21 29.16 2.59
CA LEU A 19 34.32 28.45 1.67
C LEU A 19 34.73 26.99 1.51
N MET A 20 36.04 26.71 1.39
CA MET A 20 36.59 25.36 1.32
C MET A 20 36.41 24.60 2.62
N ALA A 21 36.60 25.26 3.77
CA ALA A 21 36.34 24.69 5.09
C ALA A 21 34.86 24.33 5.24
N VAL A 22 33.94 25.22 4.84
CA VAL A 22 32.49 24.97 4.84
C VAL A 22 32.12 23.82 3.89
N LEU A 23 32.72 23.75 2.70
CA LEU A 23 32.51 22.66 1.74
C LEU A 23 33.07 21.32 2.23
N HIS A 24 34.19 21.31 2.96
CA HIS A 24 34.78 20.11 3.57
C HIS A 24 34.11 19.69 4.87
N SER A 25 33.57 20.64 5.65
CA SER A 25 32.82 20.36 6.88
C SER A 25 31.34 20.06 6.61
N TRP A 26 30.85 20.30 5.39
CA TRP A 26 29.52 19.88 5.01
C TRP A 26 29.52 18.35 5.00
N PRO A 27 28.74 17.69 5.87
CA PRO A 27 28.64 16.24 5.81
C PRO A 27 28.09 15.87 4.44
N THR A 28 28.93 15.33 3.55
CA THR A 28 28.47 14.62 2.37
C THR A 28 27.77 13.37 2.90
N ARG A 29 26.48 13.51 3.22
CA ARG A 29 25.63 12.39 3.60
C ARG A 29 25.66 11.46 2.39
N ALA A 30 26.46 10.40 2.48
CA ALA A 30 26.51 9.39 1.44
C ALA A 30 25.13 8.74 1.43
N TYR A 31 24.31 9.11 0.46
CA TYR A 31 22.97 8.53 0.33
C TYR A 31 23.14 7.11 -0.19
N SER A 32 22.71 6.13 0.60
CA SER A 32 22.68 4.75 0.15
C SER A 32 21.68 4.61 -1.00
N THR A 33 22.08 3.88 -2.03
CA THR A 33 21.17 3.43 -3.10
C THR A 33 20.48 2.16 -2.61
N ILE A 34 19.15 2.09 -2.73
CA ILE A 34 18.38 0.93 -2.30
C ILE A 34 17.55 0.36 -3.45
N ASP A 35 17.42 -0.97 -3.49
CA ASP A 35 16.44 -1.63 -4.34
C ASP A 35 15.06 -1.60 -3.67
N VAL A 36 14.17 -0.77 -4.21
CA VAL A 36 12.79 -0.63 -3.71
C VAL A 36 11.91 -1.80 -4.19
N ARG A 37 12.41 -2.74 -4.98
CA ARG A 37 11.65 -3.93 -5.39
C ARG A 37 11.40 -4.91 -4.24
N GLN A 38 12.04 -4.72 -3.08
CA GLN A 38 12.05 -5.59 -1.89
C GLN A 38 11.31 -6.92 -2.05
N ARG A 39 12.00 -7.87 -2.70
CA ARG A 39 11.78 -9.29 -2.47
C ARG A 39 12.46 -9.63 -1.13
N PRO A 40 11.91 -10.50 -0.26
CA PRO A 40 12.80 -11.38 0.47
C PRO A 40 13.66 -12.05 -0.59
N GLY A 41 14.98 -11.90 -0.55
CA GLY A 41 15.83 -12.50 -1.58
C GLY A 41 15.45 -13.98 -1.78
N SER A 42 15.59 -14.54 -2.98
CA SER A 42 15.29 -15.95 -3.23
C SER A 42 16.01 -16.89 -2.25
N GLY A 43 17.09 -16.41 -1.60
CA GLY A 43 17.77 -17.08 -0.50
C GLY A 43 17.01 -17.09 0.82
N VAL A 44 16.25 -16.05 1.19
CA VAL A 44 15.42 -16.04 2.42
C VAL A 44 14.15 -16.87 2.22
N GLU A 45 13.50 -16.77 1.06
CA GLU A 45 12.41 -17.69 0.69
C GLU A 45 12.91 -19.14 0.66
N ARG A 46 14.03 -19.45 -0.01
CA ARG A 46 14.64 -20.79 0.02
C ARG A 46 15.05 -21.24 1.43
N LEU A 47 15.65 -20.37 2.24
CA LEU A 47 16.03 -20.69 3.62
C LEU A 47 14.80 -20.92 4.50
N LEU A 48 13.67 -20.27 4.23
CA LEU A 48 12.41 -20.50 4.94
C LEU A 48 11.69 -21.75 4.44
N GLU A 49 11.75 -22.03 3.13
CA GLU A 49 11.20 -23.24 2.50
C GLU A 49 12.03 -24.49 2.87
N GLU A 50 13.36 -24.36 3.01
CA GLU A 50 14.27 -25.38 3.59
C GLU A 50 14.06 -25.54 5.11
N ARG A 51 13.52 -24.53 5.81
CA ARG A 51 13.21 -24.57 7.24
C ARG A 51 11.77 -25.01 7.54
N LEU A 52 10.93 -25.20 6.53
CA LEU A 52 9.70 -25.95 6.73
C LEU A 52 10.13 -27.37 7.04
N PRO A 53 9.82 -27.90 8.23
CA PRO A 53 10.28 -29.23 8.61
C PRO A 53 9.73 -30.23 7.60
N ASP A 54 10.63 -30.96 6.92
CA ASP A 54 10.24 -32.17 6.20
C ASP A 54 9.47 -33.07 7.19
N PRO A 55 8.37 -33.70 6.75
CA PRO A 55 7.64 -34.63 7.60
C PRO A 55 8.64 -35.67 8.13
N ASP A 56 8.74 -35.77 9.47
CA ASP A 56 9.61 -36.74 10.14
C ASP A 56 9.42 -38.10 9.47
N PRO A 57 10.47 -38.75 8.92
CA PRO A 57 10.33 -40.01 8.21
C PRO A 57 9.73 -41.12 9.11
N SER A 58 9.84 -41.00 10.45
CA SER A 58 9.14 -41.88 11.41
C SER A 58 7.63 -41.63 11.47
N ALA A 59 7.17 -40.43 11.10
CA ALA A 59 5.78 -40.04 10.96
C ALA A 59 5.18 -40.38 9.59
N ILE A 60 5.80 -41.26 8.80
CA ILE A 60 5.17 -41.85 7.61
C ILE A 60 4.45 -43.16 7.99
N SER A 61 5.00 -43.94 8.93
CA SER A 61 4.51 -45.29 9.30
C SER A 61 3.43 -45.35 10.40
N ILE A 62 3.16 -44.25 11.10
CA ILE A 62 2.15 -44.21 12.19
C ILE A 62 0.71 -44.18 11.62
N PRO A 63 -0.17 -45.14 11.95
CA PRO A 63 -1.54 -45.16 11.44
C PRO A 63 -2.39 -44.00 11.98
N TYR A 64 -3.27 -43.47 11.13
CA TYR A 64 -4.25 -42.45 11.49
C TYR A 64 -5.55 -42.63 10.71
N ARG A 65 -6.65 -42.10 11.26
CA ARG A 65 -7.98 -42.13 10.64
C ARG A 65 -8.51 -40.73 10.40
N VAL A 66 -8.77 -40.37 9.14
CA VAL A 66 -9.32 -39.05 8.77
C VAL A 66 -10.78 -38.91 9.23
N LYS A 67 -11.09 -37.77 9.85
CA LYS A 67 -12.44 -37.27 10.12
C LYS A 67 -12.92 -36.46 8.91
N GLU A 68 -13.56 -37.14 7.96
CA GLU A 68 -14.00 -36.54 6.69
C GLU A 68 -14.88 -35.30 6.84
N ASN A 69 -15.71 -35.26 7.88
CA ASN A 69 -16.55 -34.11 8.20
C ASN A 69 -15.75 -32.85 8.54
N ILE A 70 -14.57 -32.98 9.16
CA ILE A 70 -13.69 -31.87 9.49
C ILE A 70 -12.69 -31.61 8.36
N ALA A 71 -12.11 -32.66 7.77
CA ALA A 71 -11.21 -32.54 6.63
C ALA A 71 -11.89 -31.87 5.43
N GLY A 72 -13.20 -32.09 5.24
CA GLY A 72 -14.00 -31.40 4.24
C GLY A 72 -14.16 -29.88 4.45
N LEU A 73 -13.93 -29.37 5.66
CA LEU A 73 -13.98 -27.94 5.99
C LEU A 73 -12.69 -27.19 5.63
N LEU A 74 -11.59 -27.92 5.46
CA LEU A 74 -10.31 -27.34 5.06
C LEU A 74 -10.39 -26.75 3.66
N ALA A 75 -9.66 -25.66 3.44
CA ALA A 75 -9.58 -25.03 2.13
C ALA A 75 -9.01 -26.03 1.12
N ARG A 76 -9.81 -26.42 0.13
CA ARG A 76 -9.32 -27.12 -1.05
C ARG A 76 -8.59 -26.11 -1.94
N ASN A 77 -7.44 -26.48 -2.48
CA ASN A 77 -6.68 -25.66 -3.46
C ASN A 77 -7.39 -25.52 -4.83
N SER A 78 -8.72 -25.58 -4.84
CA SER A 78 -9.57 -25.53 -6.02
C SER A 78 -10.78 -24.65 -5.72
N CYS A 79 -10.94 -23.58 -6.47
CA CYS A 79 -12.16 -22.79 -6.51
C CYS A 79 -13.03 -23.31 -7.66
N VAL A 80 -14.29 -23.64 -7.39
CA VAL A 80 -15.24 -24.10 -8.40
C VAL A 80 -16.44 -23.15 -8.41
N CYS A 81 -16.87 -22.76 -9.61
CA CYS A 81 -18.06 -21.94 -9.80
C CYS A 81 -19.28 -22.85 -9.98
N GLU A 82 -19.88 -23.28 -8.86
CA GLU A 82 -21.03 -24.20 -8.85
C GLU A 82 -22.31 -23.47 -8.45
N GLY A 83 -23.37 -23.66 -9.24
CA GLY A 83 -24.72 -23.23 -8.92
C GLY A 83 -25.56 -24.42 -8.51
N GLU A 84 -26.72 -24.15 -7.90
CA GLU A 84 -27.67 -25.22 -7.56
C GLU A 84 -28.15 -25.94 -8.83
N ARG A 85 -28.12 -27.28 -8.81
CA ARG A 85 -28.65 -28.10 -9.91
C ARG A 85 -30.15 -27.80 -10.08
N PRO A 86 -30.69 -27.75 -11.32
CA PRO A 86 -32.09 -27.46 -11.52
C PRO A 86 -32.96 -28.56 -10.90
N GLY A 87 -33.53 -28.27 -9.72
CA GLY A 87 -34.59 -29.07 -9.10
C GLY A 87 -35.93 -28.89 -9.81
N VAL A 88 -36.87 -29.78 -9.51
CA VAL A 88 -38.25 -29.85 -10.05
C VAL A 88 -38.85 -28.45 -10.24
N ASN A 89 -39.35 -28.18 -11.44
CA ASN A 89 -40.00 -26.91 -11.78
C ASN A 89 -41.37 -26.82 -11.09
N LEU A 90 -41.37 -26.38 -9.83
CA LEU A 90 -42.57 -26.00 -9.11
C LEU A 90 -42.87 -24.51 -9.39
N PRO A 91 -44.13 -24.14 -9.69
CA PRO A 91 -44.51 -22.73 -9.76
C PRO A 91 -44.20 -22.04 -8.42
N PHE A 92 -43.70 -20.80 -8.48
CA PHE A 92 -43.25 -20.00 -7.32
C PHE A 92 -42.02 -20.51 -6.54
N ALA A 93 -41.37 -21.62 -6.94
CA ALA A 93 -40.16 -22.10 -6.27
C ALA A 93 -39.03 -21.07 -6.21
N LYS A 94 -38.89 -20.22 -7.24
CA LYS A 94 -37.90 -19.13 -7.27
C LYS A 94 -38.19 -18.00 -6.26
N LEU A 95 -39.44 -17.85 -5.81
CA LEU A 95 -39.85 -16.83 -4.85
C LEU A 95 -39.64 -17.29 -3.40
N LEU A 96 -39.85 -18.60 -3.15
CA LEU A 96 -39.71 -19.23 -1.84
C LEU A 96 -38.29 -19.75 -1.57
N PHE A 97 -37.55 -20.10 -2.62
CA PHE A 97 -36.19 -20.65 -2.56
C PHE A 97 -35.29 -19.91 -3.56
N PRO A 98 -34.57 -18.86 -3.13
CA PRO A 98 -33.59 -18.17 -3.97
C PRO A 98 -32.52 -19.17 -4.41
N ARG A 99 -32.50 -19.52 -5.70
CA ARG A 99 -31.51 -20.46 -6.25
C ARG A 99 -30.15 -19.80 -6.36
N VAL A 100 -29.08 -20.53 -6.02
CA VAL A 100 -27.71 -20.08 -6.24
C VAL A 100 -27.37 -20.17 -7.72
N SER A 101 -27.17 -19.03 -8.39
CA SER A 101 -26.67 -18.98 -9.76
C SER A 101 -25.14 -18.93 -9.77
N ALA A 102 -24.54 -19.61 -10.75
CA ALA A 102 -23.10 -19.57 -11.00
C ALA A 102 -22.84 -19.15 -12.44
N HIS A 103 -21.97 -18.16 -12.60
CA HIS A 103 -21.62 -17.58 -13.89
C HIS A 103 -20.10 -17.58 -14.05
N PRO A 104 -19.54 -18.52 -14.84
CA PRO A 104 -18.10 -18.56 -15.07
C PRO A 104 -17.65 -17.32 -15.85
N LEU A 105 -17.01 -16.37 -15.16
CA LEU A 105 -16.70 -15.04 -15.72
C LEU A 105 -15.78 -15.05 -16.96
N HIS A 106 -15.09 -16.16 -17.25
CA HIS A 106 -14.27 -16.27 -18.46
C HIS A 106 -15.10 -16.34 -19.74
N THR A 107 -16.39 -16.68 -19.67
CA THR A 107 -17.29 -16.72 -20.83
C THR A 107 -17.64 -15.34 -21.39
N ALA A 108 -17.25 -14.26 -20.70
CA ALA A 108 -17.34 -12.90 -21.23
C ALA A 108 -16.40 -12.64 -22.42
N PHE A 109 -15.42 -13.52 -22.66
CA PHE A 109 -14.42 -13.37 -23.73
C PHE A 109 -14.56 -14.46 -24.79
N GLN A 110 -14.28 -14.09 -26.04
CA GLN A 110 -14.20 -15.06 -27.15
C GLN A 110 -13.00 -15.99 -26.96
N PRO A 111 -13.07 -17.27 -27.40
CA PRO A 111 -11.98 -18.24 -27.22
C PRO A 111 -10.62 -17.76 -27.76
N SER A 112 -10.62 -17.06 -28.90
CA SER A 112 -9.40 -16.52 -29.52
C SER A 112 -8.70 -15.44 -28.68
N GLN A 113 -9.43 -14.73 -27.82
CA GLN A 113 -8.90 -13.65 -26.97
C GLN A 113 -8.61 -14.12 -25.54
N LEU A 114 -9.19 -15.25 -25.12
CA LEU A 114 -9.16 -15.71 -23.74
C LEU A 114 -7.75 -16.06 -23.26
N ASP A 115 -6.94 -16.72 -24.10
CA ASP A 115 -5.59 -17.12 -23.72
C ASP A 115 -4.66 -15.91 -23.52
N GLU A 116 -4.75 -14.91 -24.41
CA GLU A 116 -4.01 -13.66 -24.26
C GLU A 116 -4.48 -12.87 -23.02
N MET A 117 -5.79 -12.83 -22.77
CA MET A 117 -6.35 -12.22 -21.56
C MET A 117 -5.84 -12.90 -20.28
N LYS A 118 -5.79 -14.24 -20.25
CA LYS A 118 -5.24 -14.99 -19.11
C LYS A 118 -3.76 -14.67 -18.87
N ARG A 119 -2.95 -14.60 -19.93
CA ARG A 119 -1.52 -14.24 -19.82
C ARG A 119 -1.33 -12.85 -19.23
N ARG A 120 -2.03 -11.84 -19.77
CA ARG A 120 -1.97 -10.46 -19.25
C ARG A 120 -2.47 -10.35 -17.82
N ARG A 121 -3.59 -11.00 -17.50
CA ARG A 121 -4.14 -11.06 -16.14
C ARG A 121 -3.13 -11.69 -15.16
N ALA A 122 -2.45 -12.76 -15.56
CA ALA A 122 -1.43 -13.41 -14.72
C ALA A 122 -0.22 -12.49 -14.48
N LYS A 123 0.25 -11.77 -15.51
CA LYS A 123 1.34 -10.80 -15.40
C LYS A 123 1.00 -9.64 -14.45
N GLU A 124 -0.19 -9.03 -14.60
CA GLU A 124 -0.63 -7.96 -13.71
C GLU A 124 -0.84 -8.47 -12.27
N TYR A 125 -1.33 -9.70 -12.11
CA TYR A 125 -1.50 -10.33 -10.80
C TYR A 125 -0.15 -10.61 -10.12
N GLN A 126 0.86 -11.05 -10.86
CA GLN A 126 2.22 -11.18 -10.34
C GLN A 126 2.78 -9.83 -9.88
N GLY A 127 2.54 -8.77 -10.66
CA GLY A 127 2.85 -7.40 -10.27
C GLY A 127 2.18 -6.99 -8.95
N PHE A 128 0.90 -7.29 -8.80
CA PHE A 128 0.16 -7.06 -7.56
C PHE A 128 0.77 -7.82 -6.37
N GLN A 129 1.06 -9.12 -6.53
CA GLN A 129 1.65 -9.95 -5.47
C GLN A 129 2.97 -9.38 -4.95
N MET A 130 3.87 -8.97 -5.86
CA MET A 130 5.17 -8.37 -5.51
C MET A 130 5.04 -7.09 -4.67
N ARG A 131 3.90 -6.38 -4.77
CA ARG A 131 3.67 -5.13 -4.02
C ARG A 131 2.86 -5.34 -2.75
N SER A 132 2.02 -6.37 -2.72
CA SER A 132 1.11 -6.62 -1.61
C SER A 132 1.74 -7.47 -0.51
N GLN A 133 2.68 -8.36 -0.86
CA GLN A 133 3.29 -9.28 0.09
C GLN A 133 4.46 -8.61 0.80
N THR A 134 4.46 -8.70 2.11
CA THR A 134 5.56 -8.22 2.95
C THR A 134 6.25 -9.40 3.64
N PRO A 135 7.51 -9.25 4.10
CA PRO A 135 8.14 -10.26 4.94
C PRO A 135 7.32 -10.60 6.21
N ALA A 136 6.44 -9.69 6.66
CA ALA A 136 5.53 -9.88 7.78
C ALA A 136 4.33 -10.81 7.48
N ASP A 137 4.14 -11.20 6.21
CA ASP A 137 3.13 -12.17 5.78
C ASP A 137 3.71 -13.58 5.58
N LEU A 138 5.04 -13.74 5.64
CA LEU A 138 5.70 -15.05 5.51
C LEU A 138 5.42 -15.94 6.74
N LEU A 139 5.22 -17.23 6.49
CA LEU A 139 5.13 -18.25 7.54
C LEU A 139 6.51 -18.45 8.18
N ILE A 140 6.59 -18.19 9.48
CA ILE A 140 7.78 -18.45 10.27
C ILE A 140 7.37 -19.37 11.42
N VAL A 141 8.11 -20.48 11.57
CA VAL A 141 7.93 -21.44 12.66
C VAL A 141 9.11 -21.31 13.60
N ALA A 142 8.83 -21.13 14.89
CA ALA A 142 9.86 -21.23 15.91
C ALA A 142 10.29 -22.69 16.06
N GLU A 143 11.56 -22.98 15.81
CA GLU A 143 12.14 -24.27 16.17
C GLU A 143 12.19 -24.42 17.69
N ALA A 144 12.24 -25.68 18.14
CA ALA A 144 12.14 -26.03 19.54
C ALA A 144 13.43 -25.72 20.32
N ASN A 145 13.68 -24.43 20.60
CA ASN A 145 14.61 -23.96 21.63
C ASN A 145 13.96 -23.98 23.03
N SER A 146 12.63 -23.92 23.05
CA SER A 146 11.73 -24.41 24.11
C SER A 146 11.20 -25.78 23.63
N PRO A 147 10.72 -26.70 24.49
CA PRO A 147 10.14 -27.95 24.02
C PRO A 147 8.98 -27.76 23.03
N LEU A 148 8.38 -26.57 22.97
CA LEU A 148 7.31 -26.24 22.05
C LEU A 148 7.83 -25.69 20.70
N GLN A 149 7.35 -26.30 19.61
CA GLN A 149 7.44 -25.80 18.24
C GLN A 149 6.08 -25.20 17.85
N TYR A 150 6.07 -23.99 17.28
CA TYR A 150 4.83 -23.28 16.95
C TYR A 150 5.07 -22.18 15.88
N PRO A 151 4.04 -21.78 15.12
CA PRO A 151 4.17 -20.69 14.17
C PRO A 151 4.21 -19.35 14.90
N THR A 152 5.21 -18.52 14.64
CA THR A 152 5.33 -17.17 15.22
C THR A 152 4.68 -16.11 14.35
N GLN A 153 4.55 -16.37 13.04
CA GLN A 153 4.04 -15.41 12.06
C GLN A 153 3.46 -16.13 10.84
N GLY A 154 2.59 -15.44 10.09
CA GLY A 154 2.19 -15.82 8.72
C GLY A 154 1.01 -16.78 8.61
N VAL A 155 0.40 -17.17 9.74
CA VAL A 155 -0.83 -17.96 9.72
C VAL A 155 -2.04 -17.02 9.58
N GLU A 156 -2.79 -17.22 8.50
CA GLU A 156 -3.99 -16.45 8.21
C GLU A 156 -5.18 -17.36 7.89
N VAL A 157 -6.36 -16.91 8.29
CA VAL A 157 -7.62 -17.61 8.02
C VAL A 157 -8.70 -16.61 7.67
N ARG A 158 -9.58 -17.02 6.74
CA ARG A 158 -10.76 -16.21 6.42
C ARG A 158 -11.78 -16.33 7.56
N PRO A 159 -12.57 -15.27 7.83
CA PRO A 159 -13.67 -15.36 8.79
C PRO A 159 -14.55 -16.59 8.52
N LEU A 160 -14.89 -17.31 9.60
CA LEU A 160 -15.73 -18.53 9.57
C LEU A 160 -15.17 -19.68 8.73
N LYS A 161 -13.86 -19.70 8.47
CA LYS A 161 -13.18 -20.80 7.78
C LYS A 161 -12.24 -21.55 8.73
N THR A 162 -11.93 -22.77 8.32
CA THR A 162 -11.03 -23.68 9.01
C THR A 162 -9.67 -23.66 8.32
N THR A 163 -8.59 -23.61 9.09
CA THR A 163 -7.22 -23.72 8.59
C THR A 163 -6.41 -24.68 9.44
N LEU A 164 -5.36 -25.29 8.87
CA LEU A 164 -4.37 -26.01 9.66
C LEU A 164 -3.46 -25.00 10.37
N ILE A 165 -3.01 -25.34 11.58
CA ILE A 165 -1.94 -24.59 12.25
C ILE A 165 -0.62 -25.28 11.93
N PRO A 166 0.19 -24.74 11.00
CA PRO A 166 1.43 -25.38 10.61
C PRO A 166 2.50 -25.30 11.70
N GLY A 167 3.39 -26.29 11.76
CA GLY A 167 4.61 -26.24 12.57
C GLY A 167 4.41 -26.44 14.07
N LEU A 168 3.26 -26.97 14.50
CA LEU A 168 3.03 -27.36 15.89
C LEU A 168 3.76 -28.67 16.21
N GLY A 169 4.52 -28.68 17.30
CA GLY A 169 5.24 -29.88 17.73
C GLY A 169 5.80 -29.78 19.15
N LEU A 170 6.17 -30.93 19.70
CA LEU A 170 6.82 -31.09 20.99
C LEU A 170 8.18 -31.78 20.79
N LYS A 171 9.27 -31.13 21.18
CA LYS A 171 10.59 -31.76 21.32
C LYS A 171 10.93 -31.81 22.81
N ASP A 172 10.75 -32.96 23.42
CA ASP A 172 11.01 -33.15 24.85
C ASP A 172 11.87 -34.40 25.08
N LEU A 173 12.47 -34.50 26.26
CA LEU A 173 13.18 -35.68 26.71
C LEU A 173 12.21 -36.84 26.98
N LEU A 174 12.74 -38.05 27.15
CA LEU A 174 11.95 -39.24 27.47
C LEU A 174 11.10 -39.01 28.73
N ARG A 175 9.78 -39.21 28.58
CA ARG A 175 8.78 -39.13 29.65
C ARG A 175 7.80 -40.29 29.57
N ASP A 176 7.15 -40.55 30.70
CA ASP A 176 6.07 -41.54 30.81
C ASP A 176 4.83 -41.09 30.03
N VAL A 177 4.46 -39.81 30.13
CA VAL A 177 3.32 -39.23 29.40
C VAL A 177 3.69 -37.85 28.89
N TYR A 178 3.41 -37.60 27.61
CA TYR A 178 3.52 -36.29 26.99
C TYR A 178 2.14 -35.63 26.93
N THR A 179 2.08 -34.34 27.25
CA THR A 179 0.84 -33.55 27.24
C THR A 179 1.03 -32.24 26.47
N LEU A 180 0.02 -31.86 25.69
CA LEU A 180 -0.07 -30.57 25.02
C LEU A 180 -1.45 -29.97 25.27
N ASN A 181 -1.47 -28.76 25.83
CA ASN A 181 -2.69 -28.01 26.06
C ASN A 181 -2.76 -26.83 25.09
N PHE A 182 -3.93 -26.64 24.49
CA PHE A 182 -4.25 -25.56 23.58
C PHE A 182 -5.37 -24.74 24.22
N SER A 183 -5.19 -23.43 24.27
CA SER A 183 -6.24 -22.48 24.63
C SER A 183 -6.30 -21.38 23.57
N ALA A 184 -7.52 -21.07 23.12
CA ALA A 184 -7.80 -20.05 22.13
C ALA A 184 -8.61 -18.94 22.79
N SER A 185 -8.28 -17.68 22.50
CA SER A 185 -9.14 -16.56 22.90
C SER A 185 -10.47 -16.53 22.12
N LEU A 186 -10.57 -17.27 21.01
CA LEU A 186 -11.71 -17.26 20.08
C LEU A 186 -11.69 -18.46 19.11
N GLY A 187 -12.86 -18.92 18.64
CA GLY A 187 -12.93 -20.08 17.73
C GLY A 187 -12.77 -21.40 18.47
N THR A 188 -12.62 -22.51 17.74
CA THR A 188 -12.52 -23.85 18.34
C THR A 188 -11.43 -24.67 17.69
N PHE A 189 -10.79 -25.52 18.49
CA PHE A 189 -9.83 -26.50 17.98
C PHE A 189 -10.58 -27.75 17.55
N ASN A 190 -10.26 -28.25 16.36
CA ASN A 190 -10.78 -29.54 15.88
C ASN A 190 -9.61 -30.42 15.45
N VAL A 191 -9.89 -31.71 15.33
CA VAL A 191 -8.93 -32.70 14.82
C VAL A 191 -9.39 -33.21 13.45
N ALA A 192 -8.53 -33.18 12.41
CA ALA A 192 -8.89 -33.67 11.05
C ALA A 192 -8.62 -35.16 10.95
N ALA A 193 -7.79 -35.71 11.83
CA ALA A 193 -7.47 -37.12 11.85
C ALA A 193 -7.13 -37.59 13.25
N GLU A 194 -7.63 -38.76 13.65
CA GLU A 194 -7.29 -39.40 14.91
C GLU A 194 -6.04 -40.26 14.72
N VAL A 195 -5.00 -40.02 15.51
CA VAL A 195 -3.76 -40.81 15.51
C VAL A 195 -3.84 -41.87 16.61
N GLU A 196 -3.46 -43.10 16.29
CA GLU A 196 -3.47 -44.20 17.27
C GLU A 196 -2.56 -43.88 18.46
N GLY A 197 -3.00 -44.21 19.68
CA GLY A 197 -2.23 -43.95 20.91
C GLY A 197 -2.23 -42.50 21.38
N VAL A 198 -3.01 -41.60 20.74
CA VAL A 198 -3.21 -40.22 21.22
C VAL A 198 -4.61 -40.05 21.78
N LYS A 199 -4.70 -39.51 22.99
CA LYS A 199 -5.96 -39.18 23.65
C LYS A 199 -6.25 -37.69 23.49
N VAL A 200 -7.38 -37.38 22.87
CA VAL A 200 -7.88 -36.02 22.63
C VAL A 200 -9.01 -35.69 23.62
N ARG A 201 -8.98 -34.51 24.22
CA ARG A 201 -10.06 -33.93 25.03
C ARG A 201 -10.34 -32.51 24.56
N GLY A 202 -11.61 -32.09 24.56
CA GLY A 202 -12.00 -30.74 24.12
C GLY A 202 -11.98 -30.55 22.60
N ASP A 203 -12.22 -31.62 21.82
CA ASP A 203 -12.41 -31.54 20.36
C ASP A 203 -13.69 -30.73 20.06
N GLY A 204 -13.59 -29.67 19.29
CA GLY A 204 -14.66 -28.72 19.03
C GLY A 204 -14.80 -27.61 20.09
N GLU A 205 -13.89 -27.51 21.06
CA GLU A 205 -13.91 -26.50 22.13
C GLU A 205 -12.78 -25.45 21.98
N MET A 206 -12.85 -24.39 22.79
CA MET A 206 -11.77 -23.37 22.88
C MET A 206 -10.53 -23.88 23.60
N HIS A 207 -10.69 -24.94 24.39
CA HIS A 207 -9.62 -25.59 25.14
C HIS A 207 -9.52 -27.03 24.67
N MET A 208 -8.34 -27.44 24.20
CA MET A 208 -8.10 -28.80 23.75
C MET A 208 -6.84 -29.34 24.43
N MET A 209 -6.86 -30.62 24.79
CA MET A 209 -5.73 -31.32 25.39
C MET A 209 -5.42 -32.57 24.58
N LEU A 210 -4.16 -32.74 24.22
CA LEU A 210 -3.62 -33.93 23.58
C LEU A 210 -2.67 -34.62 24.56
N SER A 211 -2.75 -35.95 24.65
CA SER A 211 -1.82 -36.72 25.49
C SER A 211 -1.47 -38.06 24.86
N SER A 212 -0.24 -38.52 25.04
CA SER A 212 0.23 -39.82 24.54
C SER A 212 1.41 -40.33 25.35
N PHE A 213 1.60 -41.66 25.35
CA PHE A 213 2.83 -42.31 25.82
C PHE A 213 3.94 -42.29 24.74
N LEU A 214 3.59 -41.94 23.50
CA LEU A 214 4.48 -41.97 22.34
C LEU A 214 4.61 -40.56 21.75
N LEU A 215 5.76 -39.92 21.94
CA LEU A 215 6.06 -38.59 21.39
C LEU A 215 5.87 -38.50 19.86
N PRO A 216 6.28 -39.49 19.04
CA PRO A 216 6.05 -39.45 17.59
C PRO A 216 4.56 -39.41 17.23
N ASN A 217 3.72 -40.16 17.96
CA ASN A 217 2.27 -40.17 17.75
C ASN A 217 1.66 -38.83 18.16
N LEU A 218 2.11 -38.28 19.30
CA LEU A 218 1.68 -36.95 19.75
C LEU A 218 2.06 -35.87 18.75
N ASN A 219 3.24 -35.92 18.11
CA ASN A 219 3.67 -34.94 17.10
C ASN A 219 3.01 -35.14 15.73
N ARG A 220 2.52 -36.35 15.43
CA ARG A 220 1.71 -36.58 14.23
C ARG A 220 0.30 -36.00 14.34
N GLN A 221 -0.24 -35.95 15.55
CA GLN A 221 -1.58 -35.43 15.84
C GLN A 221 -1.77 -33.94 15.44
N PRO A 222 -0.92 -32.98 15.86
CA PRO A 222 -1.08 -31.56 15.53
C PRO A 222 -0.76 -31.23 14.07
N ASN A 223 0.12 -32.01 13.41
CA ASN A 223 0.31 -31.94 11.96
C ASN A 223 -0.93 -32.38 11.14
N SER A 224 -1.96 -32.90 11.83
CA SER A 224 -3.24 -33.34 11.28
C SER A 224 -4.45 -32.68 11.99
N SER A 225 -4.25 -31.58 12.74
CA SER A 225 -5.32 -30.91 13.50
C SER A 225 -5.68 -29.54 12.91
N PRO A 226 -6.86 -29.39 12.28
CA PRO A 226 -7.36 -28.16 11.73
C PRO A 226 -8.08 -27.33 12.80
N THR A 227 -7.74 -26.06 12.88
CA THR A 227 -8.44 -25.12 13.76
C THR A 227 -9.59 -24.49 13.01
N GLN A 228 -10.79 -24.56 13.58
CA GLN A 228 -12.00 -23.97 13.01
C GLN A 228 -12.25 -22.62 13.68
N THR A 229 -12.18 -21.54 12.91
CA THR A 229 -12.47 -20.22 13.46
C THR A 229 -13.95 -19.90 13.34
N HIS A 230 -14.57 -19.48 14.45
CA HIS A 230 -16.00 -19.16 14.53
C HIS A 230 -16.26 -17.67 14.74
N CYS A 231 -15.43 -16.76 14.20
CA CYS A 231 -15.63 -15.35 14.48
C CYS A 231 -15.06 -14.36 13.45
N SER A 232 -15.46 -13.10 13.62
CA SER A 232 -15.15 -11.92 12.81
C SER A 232 -14.19 -10.93 13.51
N ILE A 233 -13.46 -11.37 14.56
CA ILE A 233 -12.42 -10.56 15.23
C ILE A 233 -11.12 -10.64 14.42
N PRO A 234 -10.31 -9.57 14.29
CA PRO A 234 -9.19 -9.49 13.34
C PRO A 234 -8.00 -10.43 13.62
N ALA A 235 -7.88 -10.96 14.85
CA ALA A 235 -6.85 -11.93 15.20
C ALA A 235 -7.29 -12.79 16.38
N LEU A 236 -6.73 -13.99 16.45
CA LEU A 236 -6.89 -14.96 17.53
C LEU A 236 -5.55 -15.14 18.25
N LEU A 237 -5.53 -15.04 19.58
CA LEU A 237 -4.40 -15.46 20.41
C LEU A 237 -4.54 -16.95 20.76
N ILE A 238 -3.49 -17.71 20.49
CA ILE A 238 -3.39 -19.13 20.86
C ILE A 238 -2.28 -19.29 21.89
N GLN A 239 -2.62 -20.02 22.94
CA GLN A 239 -1.74 -20.44 24.01
C GLN A 239 -1.51 -21.94 23.90
N LEU A 240 -0.25 -22.33 23.77
CA LEU A 240 0.22 -23.70 23.72
C LEU A 240 1.07 -23.96 24.96
N GLU A 241 0.77 -25.05 25.68
CA GLU A 241 1.45 -25.36 26.94
C GLU A 241 1.82 -26.83 27.07
N THR A 242 2.92 -27.07 27.77
CA THR A 242 3.36 -28.39 28.23
C THR A 242 4.23 -28.21 29.47
N GLU A 243 4.03 -28.99 30.53
CA GLU A 243 4.96 -29.15 31.66
C GLU A 243 5.75 -27.87 32.06
N GLY A 244 5.03 -26.78 32.40
CA GLY A 244 5.63 -25.50 32.84
C GLY A 244 6.18 -24.59 31.73
N HIS A 245 6.12 -25.01 30.46
CA HIS A 245 6.46 -24.22 29.28
C HIS A 245 5.19 -23.71 28.61
N GLN A 246 5.25 -22.45 28.16
CA GLN A 246 4.13 -21.77 27.52
C GLN A 246 4.64 -21.03 26.27
N ALA A 247 3.86 -21.12 25.21
CA ALA A 247 4.04 -20.36 23.98
C ALA A 247 2.75 -19.62 23.62
N LEU A 248 2.88 -18.37 23.18
CA LEU A 248 1.78 -17.53 22.72
C LEU A 248 2.05 -17.12 21.27
N PHE A 249 1.07 -17.32 20.40
CA PHE A 249 1.15 -16.89 19.01
C PHE A 249 -0.22 -16.46 18.47
N THR A 250 -0.22 -15.76 17.34
CA THR A 250 -1.43 -15.18 16.76
C THR A 250 -1.75 -15.76 15.40
N ILE A 251 -3.04 -15.92 15.12
CA ILE A 251 -3.57 -16.20 13.78
C ILE A 251 -4.35 -14.97 13.32
N LYS A 252 -3.98 -14.42 12.16
CA LYS A 252 -4.70 -13.27 11.57
C LYS A 252 -6.00 -13.76 10.94
N ILE A 253 -7.12 -13.13 11.29
CA ILE A 253 -8.43 -13.43 10.71
C ILE A 253 -8.79 -12.30 9.76
N ARG A 254 -8.62 -12.52 8.46
CA ARG A 254 -8.91 -11.50 7.44
C ARG A 254 -9.32 -12.11 6.11
N HIS A 255 -10.11 -11.36 5.34
CA HIS A 255 -10.25 -11.64 3.92
C HIS A 255 -8.95 -11.24 3.22
N GLY A 256 -8.50 -12.06 2.27
CA GLY A 256 -7.41 -11.66 1.37
C GLY A 256 -7.78 -10.41 0.60
N VAL A 257 -6.78 -9.58 0.28
CA VAL A 257 -6.99 -8.36 -0.50
C VAL A 257 -7.46 -8.75 -1.91
N THR A 258 -8.63 -8.23 -2.32
CA THR A 258 -9.12 -8.43 -3.68
C THR A 258 -8.24 -7.65 -4.66
N PRO A 259 -7.56 -8.31 -5.60
CA PRO A 259 -6.66 -7.63 -6.52
C PRO A 259 -7.44 -6.75 -7.49
N LYS A 260 -7.02 -5.48 -7.63
CA LYS A 260 -7.46 -4.59 -8.70
C LYS A 260 -6.47 -4.67 -9.85
N LEU A 261 -6.84 -5.41 -10.89
CA LEU A 261 -5.99 -5.64 -12.05
C LEU A 261 -6.44 -4.74 -13.21
N TYR A 262 -5.47 -4.14 -13.88
CA TYR A 262 -5.71 -3.23 -15.00
C TYR A 262 -5.33 -3.90 -16.31
N ASN A 263 -6.24 -3.88 -17.28
CA ASN A 263 -5.97 -4.41 -18.62
C ASN A 263 -5.51 -3.29 -19.54
N THR A 264 -4.24 -3.29 -19.90
CA THR A 264 -3.59 -2.25 -20.70
C THR A 264 -3.60 -2.54 -22.21
N GLY A 265 -4.32 -3.58 -22.65
CA GLY A 265 -4.38 -3.98 -24.05
C GLY A 265 -3.13 -4.75 -24.54
N PRO A 266 -3.10 -5.17 -25.82
CA PRO A 266 -2.02 -6.01 -26.38
C PRO A 266 -0.73 -5.22 -26.60
N GLU A 267 -0.84 -3.93 -26.86
CA GLU A 267 0.27 -3.05 -27.24
C GLU A 267 1.14 -2.60 -26.06
N GLY A 268 0.67 -2.77 -24.82
CA GLY A 268 1.37 -2.39 -23.60
C GLY A 268 2.65 -3.20 -23.30
N GLU A 269 3.08 -4.08 -24.19
CA GLU A 269 4.31 -4.86 -24.07
C GLU A 269 5.53 -4.22 -24.75
N LYS A 270 5.34 -3.22 -25.63
CA LYS A 270 6.45 -2.54 -26.34
C LYS A 270 6.72 -1.12 -25.83
N GLU A 271 5.65 -0.36 -25.54
CA GLU A 271 5.72 1.00 -25.00
C GLU A 271 4.48 1.25 -24.12
N TYR A 272 4.58 2.11 -23.11
CA TYR A 272 3.44 2.40 -22.24
C TYR A 272 2.39 3.21 -22.99
N ASN A 273 1.18 2.66 -23.13
CA ASN A 273 0.02 3.44 -23.57
C ASN A 273 -0.46 4.33 -22.41
N ILE A 274 0.07 5.55 -22.34
CA ILE A 274 -0.20 6.50 -21.25
C ILE A 274 -1.68 6.82 -21.14
N SER A 275 -2.40 6.94 -22.26
CA SER A 275 -3.84 7.24 -22.25
C SER A 275 -4.69 6.11 -21.64
N ALA A 276 -4.23 4.87 -21.70
CA ALA A 276 -4.88 3.74 -21.01
C ALA A 276 -4.47 3.60 -19.53
N LEU A 277 -3.31 4.16 -19.17
CA LEU A 277 -2.68 3.97 -17.85
C LEU A 277 -2.93 5.12 -16.89
N VAL A 278 -3.02 6.34 -17.40
CA VAL A 278 -2.99 7.58 -16.61
C VAL A 278 -4.24 8.40 -16.87
N THR A 279 -4.85 8.86 -15.79
CA THR A 279 -5.83 9.96 -15.81
C THR A 279 -5.24 11.16 -15.07
N ILE A 280 -5.34 12.34 -15.66
CA ILE A 280 -4.91 13.58 -15.02
C ILE A 280 -6.09 14.13 -14.21
N ALA A 281 -5.88 14.33 -12.92
CA ALA A 281 -6.87 14.89 -12.00
C ALA A 281 -6.42 16.29 -11.57
N THR A 282 -7.33 17.26 -11.63
CA THR A 282 -7.08 18.62 -11.17
C THR A 282 -8.29 19.21 -10.49
N LYS A 283 -8.06 20.30 -9.75
CA LYS A 283 -9.08 21.06 -9.05
C LYS A 283 -8.93 22.54 -9.41
N THR A 284 -10.01 23.15 -9.85
CA THR A 284 -10.07 24.59 -10.18
C THR A 284 -10.95 25.37 -9.20
N PHE A 285 -10.73 26.67 -9.11
CA PHE A 285 -11.61 27.63 -8.43
C PHE A 285 -11.39 29.02 -9.02
N LEU A 286 -12.38 29.56 -9.74
CA LEU A 286 -12.35 30.90 -10.36
C LEU A 286 -11.23 31.15 -11.38
N ARG A 287 -10.40 30.16 -11.74
CA ARG A 287 -9.17 30.31 -12.57
C ARG A 287 -9.29 29.64 -13.94
N TYR A 288 -10.40 29.87 -14.65
CA TYR A 288 -10.66 29.23 -15.95
C TYR A 288 -9.61 29.51 -17.03
N ASN A 289 -8.99 30.68 -17.02
CA ASN A 289 -7.88 31.00 -17.94
C ASN A 289 -6.68 30.07 -17.70
N LYS A 290 -6.29 29.87 -16.44
CA LYS A 290 -5.18 28.97 -16.07
C LYS A 290 -5.52 27.52 -16.38
N LEU A 291 -6.75 27.12 -16.06
CA LEU A 291 -7.24 25.78 -16.38
C LEU A 291 -7.22 25.53 -17.89
N GLN A 292 -7.58 26.52 -18.72
CA GLN A 292 -7.50 26.39 -20.17
C GLN A 292 -6.05 26.25 -20.64
N ASP A 293 -5.12 27.07 -20.13
CA ASP A 293 -3.69 26.95 -20.43
C ASP A 293 -3.14 25.56 -20.07
N LEU A 294 -3.56 25.01 -18.91
CA LEU A 294 -3.24 23.65 -18.49
C LEU A 294 -3.78 22.63 -19.51
N ILE A 295 -5.07 22.69 -19.85
CA ILE A 295 -5.71 21.77 -20.80
C ILE A 295 -5.00 21.81 -22.16
N ASP A 296 -4.75 23.01 -22.69
CA ASP A 296 -4.12 23.20 -23.99
C ASP A 296 -2.70 22.63 -24.00
N SER A 297 -1.93 22.88 -22.94
CA SER A 297 -0.57 22.33 -22.81
C SER A 297 -0.58 20.80 -22.63
N ILE A 298 -1.53 20.22 -21.89
CA ILE A 298 -1.70 18.76 -21.81
C ILE A 298 -1.99 18.21 -23.19
N ARG A 299 -2.93 18.81 -23.94
CA ARG A 299 -3.34 18.32 -25.26
C ARG A 299 -2.22 18.36 -26.30
N LEU A 300 -1.24 19.26 -26.14
CA LEU A 300 -0.05 19.31 -27.00
C LEU A 300 0.83 18.05 -26.86
N TYR A 301 0.95 17.47 -25.67
CA TYR A 301 1.84 16.32 -25.40
C TYR A 301 1.10 15.00 -25.19
N TYR A 302 -0.13 15.03 -24.68
CA TYR A 302 -0.97 13.90 -24.33
C TYR A 302 -2.41 14.13 -24.81
N PRO A 303 -2.66 14.09 -26.14
CA PRO A 303 -3.93 14.51 -26.75
C PRO A 303 -5.13 13.66 -26.32
N THR A 304 -4.91 12.40 -25.93
CA THR A 304 -5.97 11.43 -25.63
C THR A 304 -6.05 11.01 -24.16
N VAL A 305 -5.23 11.60 -23.28
CA VAL A 305 -5.30 11.33 -21.83
C VAL A 305 -6.54 12.00 -21.24
N THR A 306 -7.34 11.25 -20.47
CA THR A 306 -8.50 11.80 -19.76
C THR A 306 -8.08 12.80 -18.70
N ILE A 307 -8.80 13.94 -18.65
CA ILE A 307 -8.64 15.00 -17.65
C ILE A 307 -9.92 15.07 -16.82
N VAL A 308 -9.81 14.80 -15.52
CA VAL A 308 -10.89 14.97 -14.55
C VAL A 308 -10.70 16.29 -13.81
N ILE A 309 -11.74 17.13 -13.82
CA ILE A 309 -11.71 18.48 -13.25
C ILE A 309 -12.78 18.56 -12.16
N ALA A 310 -12.36 18.78 -10.91
CA ALA A 310 -13.27 19.17 -9.83
C ALA A 310 -13.33 20.69 -9.71
N ASP A 311 -14.53 21.26 -9.70
CA ASP A 311 -14.74 22.72 -9.72
C ASP A 311 -15.71 23.14 -8.62
N ASP A 312 -15.25 23.94 -7.66
CA ASP A 312 -16.06 24.52 -6.56
C ASP A 312 -16.26 26.02 -6.69
N SER A 313 -16.17 26.55 -7.91
CA SER A 313 -16.49 27.95 -8.22
C SER A 313 -17.95 28.26 -7.93
N GLU A 314 -18.24 29.51 -7.52
CA GLU A 314 -19.63 29.94 -7.21
C GLU A 314 -20.53 29.91 -8.45
N ASN A 315 -19.98 30.38 -9.57
CA ASN A 315 -20.64 30.44 -10.87
C ASN A 315 -19.83 29.63 -11.88
N PRO A 316 -19.95 28.29 -11.86
CA PRO A 316 -19.08 27.43 -12.64
C PRO A 316 -19.35 27.57 -14.14
N ARG A 317 -18.28 27.66 -14.95
CA ARG A 317 -18.36 27.64 -16.42
C ARG A 317 -18.15 26.22 -16.90
N VAL A 318 -19.03 25.74 -17.77
CA VAL A 318 -18.89 24.41 -18.36
C VAL A 318 -17.58 24.33 -19.14
N VAL A 319 -16.71 23.39 -18.78
CA VAL A 319 -15.50 23.06 -19.51
C VAL A 319 -15.77 21.78 -20.29
N SER A 320 -15.73 21.86 -21.62
CA SER A 320 -16.03 20.73 -22.51
C SER A 320 -14.91 20.52 -23.52
N GLY A 321 -14.76 19.27 -23.98
CA GLY A 321 -13.76 18.88 -24.95
C GLY A 321 -13.53 17.37 -24.95
N PRO A 322 -12.72 16.86 -25.90
CA PRO A 322 -12.40 15.44 -25.94
C PRO A 322 -11.65 15.02 -24.67
N TYR A 323 -12.06 13.88 -24.09
CA TYR A 323 -11.46 13.30 -22.88
C TYR A 323 -11.44 14.27 -21.68
N ILE A 324 -12.46 15.13 -21.54
CA ILE A 324 -12.66 16.00 -20.38
C ILE A 324 -13.88 15.53 -19.61
N GLU A 325 -13.71 15.33 -18.30
CA GLU A 325 -14.78 15.07 -17.36
C GLU A 325 -14.80 16.19 -16.31
N HIS A 326 -15.85 17.02 -16.34
CA HIS A 326 -15.97 18.19 -15.48
C HIS A 326 -17.06 17.97 -14.42
N TYR A 327 -16.65 18.00 -13.15
CA TYR A 327 -17.52 17.77 -12.00
C TYR A 327 -17.66 19.03 -11.17
N ILE A 328 -18.89 19.51 -11.04
CA ILE A 328 -19.23 20.70 -10.26
C ILE A 328 -19.52 20.29 -8.82
N MET A 329 -18.91 21.00 -7.88
CA MET A 329 -19.09 20.85 -6.44
C MET A 329 -19.85 22.04 -5.86
N PRO A 330 -20.40 21.90 -4.64
CA PRO A 330 -20.90 23.06 -3.91
C PRO A 330 -19.78 24.11 -3.73
N PHE A 331 -20.18 25.38 -3.78
CA PHE A 331 -19.27 26.52 -3.71
C PHE A 331 -18.30 26.44 -2.52
N GLY A 332 -17.02 26.68 -2.77
CA GLY A 332 -16.01 26.90 -1.74
C GLY A 332 -15.77 25.71 -0.81
N LYS A 333 -16.10 24.48 -1.22
CA LYS A 333 -15.87 23.27 -0.42
C LYS A 333 -14.38 23.00 -0.15
N GLY A 334 -13.50 23.54 -0.99
CA GLY A 334 -12.08 23.63 -0.70
C GLY A 334 -11.26 22.51 -1.34
N TRP A 335 -9.95 22.64 -1.15
CA TRP A 335 -8.95 21.89 -1.89
C TRP A 335 -8.99 20.37 -1.65
N PHE A 336 -9.12 19.94 -0.38
CA PHE A 336 -9.17 18.51 -0.03
C PHE A 336 -10.43 17.82 -0.55
N ALA A 337 -11.59 18.49 -0.45
CA ALA A 337 -12.85 17.95 -0.97
C ALA A 337 -12.79 17.77 -2.49
N GLY A 338 -12.26 18.77 -3.22
CA GLY A 338 -12.11 18.69 -4.68
C GLY A 338 -11.13 17.62 -5.12
N ARG A 339 -10.04 17.43 -4.37
CA ARG A 339 -9.10 16.33 -4.61
C ARG A 339 -9.78 14.97 -4.44
N ASN A 340 -10.50 14.75 -3.34
CA ASN A 340 -11.20 13.49 -3.12
C ASN A 340 -12.25 13.21 -4.20
N LEU A 341 -13.00 14.24 -4.64
CA LEU A 341 -13.93 14.08 -5.75
C LEU A 341 -13.19 13.66 -7.02
N ALA A 342 -12.20 14.42 -7.46
CA ALA A 342 -11.49 14.14 -8.71
C ALA A 342 -10.87 12.72 -8.70
N VAL A 343 -10.22 12.32 -7.61
CA VAL A 343 -9.64 10.96 -7.51
C VAL A 343 -10.70 9.87 -7.56
N SER A 344 -11.87 10.07 -6.93
CA SER A 344 -12.93 9.05 -6.94
C SER A 344 -13.52 8.76 -8.33
N GLN A 345 -13.27 9.63 -9.31
CA GLN A 345 -13.70 9.44 -10.70
C GLN A 345 -12.63 8.76 -11.57
N VAL A 346 -11.40 8.60 -11.08
CA VAL A 346 -10.31 7.98 -11.84
C VAL A 346 -10.51 6.47 -11.93
N THR A 347 -10.51 5.93 -13.14
CA THR A 347 -10.68 4.50 -13.43
C THR A 347 -9.42 3.82 -13.99
N THR A 348 -8.43 4.60 -14.41
CA THR A 348 -7.14 4.09 -14.91
C THR A 348 -6.24 3.61 -13.77
N LYS A 349 -5.13 2.94 -14.13
CA LYS A 349 -4.17 2.36 -13.17
C LYS A 349 -3.50 3.41 -12.30
N TYR A 350 -3.23 4.57 -12.88
CA TYR A 350 -2.52 5.66 -12.24
C TYR A 350 -3.28 6.98 -12.36
N MET A 351 -3.25 7.76 -11.28
CA MET A 351 -3.76 9.12 -11.23
C MET A 351 -2.57 10.09 -11.18
N LEU A 352 -2.53 11.04 -12.10
CA LEU A 352 -1.60 12.18 -12.02
C LEU A 352 -2.32 13.38 -11.41
N TRP A 353 -1.87 13.85 -10.25
CA TRP A 353 -2.36 15.10 -9.68
C TRP A 353 -1.58 16.28 -10.23
N VAL A 354 -2.32 17.32 -10.66
CA VAL A 354 -1.76 18.61 -11.11
C VAL A 354 -2.58 19.77 -10.56
N ASP A 355 -1.93 20.88 -10.24
CA ASP A 355 -2.63 22.14 -9.96
C ASP A 355 -3.07 22.79 -11.29
N ASP A 356 -4.19 23.52 -11.28
CA ASP A 356 -4.84 24.14 -12.45
C ASP A 356 -4.03 25.24 -13.16
N ASP A 357 -2.86 25.61 -12.62
CA ASP A 357 -1.93 26.61 -13.13
C ASP A 357 -0.58 26.02 -13.56
N PHE A 358 -0.51 24.70 -13.72
CA PHE A 358 0.63 24.03 -14.31
C PHE A 358 0.58 24.04 -15.84
N ILE A 359 1.76 24.00 -16.47
CA ILE A 359 1.93 24.02 -17.92
C ILE A 359 2.84 22.87 -18.32
N PHE A 360 2.30 21.97 -19.13
CA PHE A 360 3.04 20.82 -19.65
C PHE A 360 4.05 21.27 -20.69
N THR A 361 5.22 20.64 -20.68
CA THR A 361 6.31 20.91 -21.63
C THR A 361 6.91 19.60 -22.13
N ALA A 362 7.88 19.69 -23.04
CA ALA A 362 8.65 18.55 -23.49
C ALA A 362 9.36 17.79 -22.34
N ASN A 363 9.56 18.44 -21.17
CA ASN A 363 10.16 17.81 -19.98
C ASN A 363 9.13 17.11 -19.08
N THR A 364 7.83 17.23 -19.36
CA THR A 364 6.76 16.61 -18.57
C THR A 364 6.48 15.20 -19.09
N LYS A 365 7.45 14.29 -18.91
CA LYS A 365 7.43 12.91 -19.40
C LYS A 365 6.75 11.95 -18.42
N LEU A 366 5.47 11.65 -18.65
CA LEU A 366 4.66 10.78 -17.79
C LEU A 366 5.14 9.32 -17.86
N GLU A 367 5.70 8.90 -18.98
CA GLU A 367 6.27 7.56 -19.21
C GLU A 367 7.35 7.25 -18.19
N LYS A 368 8.17 8.24 -17.80
CA LYS A 368 9.20 8.07 -16.77
C LYS A 368 8.61 7.79 -15.40
N LEU A 369 7.55 8.51 -15.01
CA LEU A 369 6.88 8.29 -13.73
C LEU A 369 6.17 6.94 -13.71
N VAL A 370 5.53 6.56 -14.81
CA VAL A 370 4.93 5.23 -14.99
C VAL A 370 6.00 4.15 -14.87
N ASP A 371 7.16 4.31 -15.52
CA ASP A 371 8.24 3.33 -15.48
C ASP A 371 8.76 3.11 -14.06
N VAL A 372 8.89 4.18 -13.27
CA VAL A 372 9.24 4.08 -11.84
C VAL A 372 8.21 3.25 -11.09
N LEU A 373 6.91 3.52 -11.24
CA LEU A 373 5.88 2.78 -10.51
C LEU A 373 5.75 1.33 -11.01
N GLU A 374 5.93 1.03 -12.29
CA GLU A 374 5.86 -0.34 -12.82
C GLU A 374 7.07 -1.19 -12.39
N LYS A 375 8.24 -0.57 -12.18
CA LYS A 375 9.49 -1.25 -11.82
C LYS A 375 9.87 -1.20 -10.35
N THR A 376 9.04 -0.61 -9.48
CA THR A 376 9.28 -0.50 -8.03
C THR A 376 8.01 -0.87 -7.24
N THR A 377 8.14 -0.98 -5.92
CA THR A 377 6.98 -1.15 -5.02
C THR A 377 6.39 0.17 -4.53
N LEU A 378 6.82 1.32 -5.09
CA LEU A 378 6.27 2.61 -4.73
C LEU A 378 4.77 2.71 -5.04
N ASP A 379 4.06 3.40 -4.17
CA ASP A 379 2.65 3.74 -4.33
C ASP A 379 2.46 5.08 -5.05
N LEU A 380 3.45 5.98 -4.93
CA LEU A 380 3.40 7.34 -5.45
C LEU A 380 4.80 7.83 -5.84
N VAL A 381 4.89 8.58 -6.94
CA VAL A 381 6.12 9.26 -7.37
C VAL A 381 5.84 10.72 -7.78
N GLY A 382 6.51 11.67 -7.13
CA GLY A 382 6.47 13.09 -7.46
C GLY A 382 7.47 13.48 -8.55
N GLY A 383 7.16 14.53 -9.31
CA GLY A 383 8.11 15.20 -10.19
C GLY A 383 8.64 16.51 -9.59
N ALA A 384 9.12 17.41 -10.45
CA ALA A 384 9.51 18.76 -10.08
C ALA A 384 8.62 19.82 -10.75
N VAL A 385 8.47 20.97 -10.10
CA VAL A 385 7.76 22.13 -10.63
C VAL A 385 8.76 23.26 -10.87
N ARG A 386 8.76 23.82 -12.08
CA ARG A 386 9.60 24.94 -12.48
C ARG A 386 8.81 26.24 -12.51
N GLU A 387 9.22 27.20 -11.70
CA GLU A 387 8.68 28.56 -11.70
C GLU A 387 9.14 29.33 -12.95
N ALA A 388 8.42 30.39 -13.30
CA ALA A 388 8.77 31.26 -14.44
C ALA A 388 10.16 31.90 -14.32
N THR A 389 10.72 31.98 -13.11
CA THR A 389 12.10 32.45 -12.85
C THR A 389 13.18 31.43 -13.23
N GLY A 390 12.79 30.21 -13.60
CA GLY A 390 13.69 29.08 -13.86
C GLY A 390 14.00 28.23 -12.63
N TYR A 391 13.64 28.70 -11.42
CA TYR A 391 13.81 27.91 -10.19
C TYR A 391 12.94 26.65 -10.23
N THR A 392 13.55 25.49 -9.98
CA THR A 392 12.87 24.19 -10.00
C THR A 392 12.83 23.61 -8.59
N SER A 393 11.64 23.16 -8.15
CA SER A 393 11.40 22.61 -6.82
C SER A 393 10.76 21.24 -6.90
N THR A 394 11.26 20.28 -6.11
CA THR A 394 10.66 18.95 -5.93
C THR A 394 9.87 18.82 -4.63
N TYR A 395 10.06 19.76 -3.69
CA TYR A 395 9.44 19.75 -2.36
C TYR A 395 9.57 18.40 -1.62
N ARG A 396 10.77 17.80 -1.70
CA ARG A 396 11.08 16.55 -0.99
C ARG A 396 11.10 16.78 0.53
N GLN A 397 10.31 16.00 1.27
CA GLN A 397 10.22 16.08 2.72
C GLN A 397 10.38 14.71 3.38
N THR A 398 11.11 14.67 4.48
CA THR A 398 11.08 13.57 5.44
C THR A 398 10.17 13.93 6.61
N ILE A 399 9.31 13.01 7.01
CA ILE A 399 8.34 13.19 8.09
C ILE A 399 8.63 12.15 9.18
N SER A 400 8.71 12.60 10.43
CA SER A 400 8.84 11.70 11.58
C SER A 400 7.87 12.10 12.68
N ILE A 401 7.38 11.11 13.42
CA ILE A 401 6.56 11.31 14.61
C ILE A 401 7.38 10.83 15.80
N GLU A 402 7.56 11.71 16.78
CA GLU A 402 8.14 11.40 18.08
C GLU A 402 7.00 11.15 19.06
N ALA A 403 6.97 9.97 19.67
CA ALA A 403 5.95 9.61 20.64
C ALA A 403 6.10 10.48 21.89
N GLY A 404 5.01 11.11 22.32
CA GLY A 404 4.97 11.84 23.60
C GLY A 404 4.19 11.08 24.66
N GLU A 405 4.05 11.72 25.82
CA GLU A 405 3.32 11.17 26.97
C GLU A 405 1.84 11.55 26.90
N GLU A 406 1.25 12.06 27.98
CA GLU A 406 -0.19 12.33 28.09
C GLU A 406 -0.68 13.41 27.10
N ASP A 407 0.15 14.40 26.80
CA ASP A 407 -0.20 15.58 25.98
C ASP A 407 -0.25 15.31 24.48
N GLY A 408 0.34 14.20 24.00
CA GLY A 408 0.32 13.82 22.59
C GLY A 408 1.70 13.73 21.94
N ASP A 409 1.72 13.44 20.64
CA ASP A 409 2.94 13.20 19.86
C ASP A 409 3.47 14.47 19.20
N CYS A 410 4.70 14.40 18.69
CA CYS A 410 5.39 15.50 18.04
C CYS A 410 5.64 15.19 16.56
N LEU A 411 5.10 16.03 15.67
CA LEU A 411 5.29 15.91 14.22
C LEU A 411 6.50 16.74 13.76
N HIS A 412 7.46 16.10 13.11
CA HIS A 412 8.61 16.76 12.50
C HIS A 412 8.56 16.61 10.99
N MET A 413 8.57 17.74 10.28
CA MET A 413 8.70 17.78 8.83
C MET A 413 10.03 18.44 8.48
N ARG A 414 10.87 17.78 7.68
CA ARG A 414 12.18 18.31 7.28
C ARG A 414 12.34 18.23 5.78
N ARG A 415 12.93 19.25 5.15
CA ARG A 415 13.37 19.16 3.76
C ARG A 415 14.47 18.10 3.63
N GLY A 416 14.31 17.17 2.70
CA GLY A 416 15.24 16.08 2.52
C GLY A 416 14.61 14.86 1.89
N PHE A 417 15.39 13.79 1.80
CA PHE A 417 14.99 12.48 1.31
C PHE A 417 15.81 11.40 2.03
N HIS A 418 15.36 10.15 1.94
CA HIS A 418 15.98 9.01 2.60
C HIS A 418 17.10 8.40 1.75
N HIS A 419 16.77 7.89 0.56
CA HIS A 419 17.67 7.07 -0.26
C HIS A 419 17.49 7.32 -1.76
N ILE A 420 18.51 7.01 -2.57
CA ILE A 420 18.40 6.99 -4.04
C ILE A 420 17.81 5.66 -4.47
N ILE A 421 16.95 5.67 -5.49
CA ILE A 421 16.30 4.46 -6.01
C ILE A 421 17.24 3.77 -7.02
N GLN A 422 17.54 2.50 -6.79
CA GLN A 422 18.36 1.71 -7.71
C GLN A 422 17.71 1.63 -9.10
N GLY A 423 18.50 1.89 -10.14
CA GLY A 423 18.02 1.94 -11.53
C GLY A 423 17.35 3.27 -11.93
N PHE A 424 17.11 4.18 -10.98
CA PHE A 424 16.50 5.50 -11.20
C PHE A 424 17.27 6.60 -10.46
N PRO A 425 18.46 7.01 -10.95
CA PRO A 425 19.38 7.88 -10.20
C PRO A 425 18.83 9.29 -9.90
N ASN A 426 17.88 9.77 -10.72
CA ASN A 426 17.20 11.06 -10.53
C ASN A 426 16.04 10.98 -9.53
N CYS A 427 15.75 9.79 -9.01
CA CYS A 427 14.62 9.52 -8.14
C CYS A 427 15.08 9.06 -6.76
N VAL A 428 14.41 9.59 -5.73
CA VAL A 428 14.72 9.32 -4.32
C VAL A 428 13.47 8.90 -3.55
N VAL A 429 13.65 8.14 -2.46
CA VAL A 429 12.60 7.83 -1.49
C VAL A 429 12.44 9.00 -0.52
N THR A 430 11.20 9.42 -0.29
CA THR A 430 10.82 10.60 0.50
C THR A 430 9.46 10.37 1.15
N ASP A 431 9.02 11.20 2.08
CA ASP A 431 7.69 11.08 2.74
C ASP A 431 6.68 12.12 2.21
N GLY A 432 7.18 13.23 1.68
CA GLY A 432 6.38 14.27 1.03
C GLY A 432 6.94 14.69 -0.32
N VAL A 433 6.04 15.09 -1.22
CA VAL A 433 6.34 15.58 -2.57
C VAL A 433 5.51 16.81 -2.91
N ILE A 434 5.94 17.54 -3.93
CA ILE A 434 5.18 18.67 -4.49
C ILE A 434 3.86 18.19 -5.14
N ASN A 435 2.89 19.11 -5.33
CA ASN A 435 1.57 18.85 -5.97
C ASN A 435 1.64 18.48 -7.47
N PHE A 436 2.72 17.83 -7.90
CA PHE A 436 2.87 17.21 -9.21
C PHE A 436 3.36 15.79 -8.98
N PHE A 437 2.43 14.83 -8.96
CA PHE A 437 2.77 13.43 -8.66
C PHE A 437 1.84 12.44 -9.35
N LEU A 438 2.39 11.28 -9.68
CA LEU A 438 1.67 10.12 -10.17
C LEU A 438 1.49 9.13 -9.02
N ALA A 439 0.27 8.65 -8.80
CA ALA A 439 -0.06 7.70 -7.73
C ALA A 439 -0.85 6.52 -8.28
N ARG A 440 -0.74 5.36 -7.62
CA ARG A 440 -1.63 4.23 -7.86
C ARG A 440 -3.04 4.57 -7.41
N THR A 441 -4.02 4.36 -8.28
CA THR A 441 -5.43 4.73 -8.02
C THR A 441 -6.00 3.99 -6.81
N ASP A 442 -5.55 2.77 -6.52
CA ASP A 442 -6.03 1.94 -5.40
C ASP A 442 -5.42 2.27 -4.04
N LYS A 443 -4.37 3.10 -3.99
CA LYS A 443 -3.62 3.47 -2.78
C LYS A 443 -3.83 4.92 -2.34
N PHE A 444 -4.55 5.72 -3.11
CA PHE A 444 -4.72 7.14 -2.82
C PHE A 444 -5.89 7.42 -1.86
N PHE A 445 -5.59 7.45 -0.57
CA PHE A 445 -6.45 8.05 0.47
C PHE A 445 -5.60 8.89 1.44
N ILE A 446 -6.18 9.99 1.92
CA ILE A 446 -5.49 11.09 2.63
C ILE A 446 -4.82 10.67 3.96
N ASP A 447 -5.19 9.54 4.55
CA ASP A 447 -4.65 9.08 5.84
C ASP A 447 -3.43 8.13 5.69
N GLY A 448 -2.64 8.29 4.62
CA GLY A 448 -1.56 7.38 4.21
C GLY A 448 -0.23 7.48 4.96
N LEU A 449 -0.15 8.24 6.05
CA LEU A 449 1.12 8.40 6.79
C LEU A 449 1.56 7.06 7.40
N GLY A 450 2.76 6.60 7.06
CA GLY A 450 3.30 5.31 7.49
C GLY A 450 2.81 4.09 6.71
N SER A 451 1.95 4.26 5.70
CA SER A 451 1.46 3.15 4.86
C SER A 451 1.78 3.31 3.37
N LEU A 452 2.12 4.52 2.91
CA LEU A 452 2.49 4.79 1.52
C LEU A 452 4.00 4.81 1.33
N HIS A 453 4.48 4.09 0.31
CA HIS A 453 5.85 4.21 -0.16
C HIS A 453 5.95 5.28 -1.25
N VAL A 454 6.67 6.36 -0.97
CA VAL A 454 6.70 7.57 -1.80
C VAL A 454 8.09 7.82 -2.38
N GLY A 455 8.14 8.17 -3.67
CA GLY A 455 9.34 8.59 -4.37
C GLY A 455 9.22 9.99 -4.97
N SER A 456 10.34 10.60 -5.37
CA SER A 456 10.38 11.88 -6.08
C SER A 456 11.53 11.93 -7.08
N CYS A 457 11.22 12.23 -8.34
CA CYS A 457 12.17 12.41 -9.42
C CYS A 457 12.37 13.91 -9.74
N ASP A 458 13.60 14.35 -9.98
CA ASP A 458 13.90 15.75 -10.36
C ASP A 458 14.00 16.00 -11.88
N ASP A 459 13.93 14.94 -12.69
CA ASP A 459 14.09 15.00 -14.15
C ASP A 459 12.77 14.89 -14.93
N VAL A 460 11.63 14.85 -14.24
CA VAL A 460 10.29 15.02 -14.81
C VAL A 460 9.72 16.32 -14.30
N ILE A 461 9.60 17.31 -15.19
CA ILE A 461 9.40 18.71 -14.79
C ILE A 461 8.15 19.26 -15.46
N VAL A 462 7.27 19.86 -14.66
CA VAL A 462 6.14 20.67 -15.13
C VAL A 462 6.42 22.14 -14.85
N ASN A 463 6.00 23.04 -15.74
CA ASN A 463 6.15 24.46 -15.50
C ASN A 463 4.97 24.99 -14.68
N HIS A 464 5.19 26.09 -13.97
CA HIS A 464 4.15 26.83 -13.25
C HIS A 464 3.84 28.12 -14.01
N ALA A 465 2.55 28.46 -14.15
CA ALA A 465 2.15 29.75 -14.68
C ALA A 465 2.73 30.88 -13.81
N THR A 466 3.15 31.97 -14.45
CA THR A 466 3.86 33.07 -13.79
C THR A 466 3.06 33.66 -12.61
N LYS A 467 3.64 33.60 -11.41
CA LYS A 467 3.13 34.27 -10.19
C LYS A 467 3.53 35.74 -10.10
N ILE A 468 4.40 36.21 -10.99
CA ILE A 468 4.89 37.59 -11.03
C ILE A 468 3.72 38.51 -11.40
N LYS A 469 3.36 39.39 -10.48
CA LYS A 469 2.25 40.33 -10.59
C LYS A 469 2.75 41.63 -11.22
N LEU A 470 2.40 41.87 -12.49
CA LEU A 470 2.58 43.18 -13.12
C LEU A 470 1.40 44.11 -12.74
N PRO A 471 1.63 45.41 -12.48
CA PRO A 471 0.58 46.35 -12.04
C PRO A 471 -0.61 46.45 -12.99
N TRP A 472 -0.40 46.20 -14.28
CA TRP A 472 -1.39 46.40 -15.34
C TRP A 472 -1.98 45.08 -15.91
N GLY A 473 -1.78 43.94 -15.22
CA GLY A 473 -2.07 42.61 -15.79
C GLY A 473 -2.93 41.66 -14.96
N GLN A 474 -3.42 42.04 -13.78
CA GLN A 474 -4.28 41.15 -12.98
C GLN A 474 -5.74 41.24 -13.42
N SER A 475 -6.32 40.10 -13.80
CA SER A 475 -7.74 39.99 -14.09
C SER A 475 -8.57 40.15 -12.80
N GLU A 476 -9.85 40.52 -12.96
CA GLU A 476 -10.78 40.57 -11.82
C GLU A 476 -10.95 39.19 -11.14
N SER A 477 -10.85 38.10 -11.91
CA SER A 477 -10.89 36.73 -11.37
C SER A 477 -9.67 36.43 -10.49
N ASP A 478 -8.48 36.88 -10.89
CA ASP A 478 -7.25 36.70 -10.10
C ASP A 478 -7.32 37.48 -8.78
N LYS A 479 -7.90 38.69 -8.81
CA LYS A 479 -8.15 39.50 -7.60
C LYS A 479 -9.17 38.82 -6.68
N ALA A 480 -10.26 38.26 -7.22
CA ALA A 480 -11.24 37.53 -6.45
C ALA A 480 -10.64 36.28 -5.81
N TYR A 481 -9.94 35.46 -6.60
CA TYR A 481 -9.23 34.27 -6.12
C TYR A 481 -8.24 34.59 -4.99
N ALA A 482 -7.47 35.67 -5.12
CA ALA A 482 -6.49 36.08 -4.12
C ALA A 482 -7.10 36.32 -2.72
N LYS A 483 -8.36 36.81 -2.65
CA LYS A 483 -9.07 37.00 -1.37
C LYS A 483 -9.34 35.68 -0.63
N PHE A 484 -9.59 34.60 -1.38
CA PHE A 484 -9.80 33.27 -0.81
C PHE A 484 -8.47 32.56 -0.50
N ARG A 485 -7.43 32.77 -1.33
CA ARG A 485 -6.11 32.14 -1.13
C ARG A 485 -5.35 32.73 0.05
N TYR A 486 -5.49 34.04 0.27
CA TYR A 486 -4.85 34.81 1.32
C TYR A 486 -5.92 35.59 2.09
N PRO A 487 -6.70 34.91 2.95
CA PRO A 487 -7.70 35.58 3.78
C PRO A 487 -7.02 36.61 4.70
N LEU A 488 -7.76 37.64 5.09
CA LEU A 488 -7.29 38.66 6.04
C LEU A 488 -6.84 37.99 7.36
N ALA A 489 -5.84 38.59 8.01
CA ALA A 489 -5.13 38.03 9.17
C ALA A 489 -6.02 37.69 10.39
N SER A 490 -7.29 38.11 10.39
CA SER A 490 -8.30 37.75 11.40
C SER A 490 -8.97 36.38 11.16
N SER A 491 -8.55 35.61 10.15
CA SER A 491 -9.14 34.31 9.86
C SER A 491 -8.60 33.22 10.78
N ASP A 492 -9.51 32.55 11.48
CA ASP A 492 -9.26 31.43 12.39
C ASP A 492 -8.62 30.19 11.74
N ALA A 493 -8.30 30.21 10.45
CA ALA A 493 -7.88 29.06 9.66
C ALA A 493 -6.63 28.36 10.22
N THR A 494 -5.63 29.09 10.70
CA THR A 494 -4.44 28.51 11.33
C THR A 494 -4.77 27.88 12.69
N ARG A 495 -5.63 28.53 13.48
CA ARG A 495 -6.10 28.01 14.77
C ARG A 495 -6.95 26.74 14.57
N THR A 496 -7.82 26.72 13.57
CA THR A 496 -8.61 25.55 13.17
C THR A 496 -7.70 24.42 12.67
N LYS A 497 -6.70 24.70 11.82
CA LYS A 497 -5.76 23.69 11.33
C LYS A 497 -4.95 23.07 12.48
N ASN A 498 -4.38 23.90 13.34
CA ASN A 498 -3.59 23.41 14.47
C ASN A 498 -4.48 22.71 15.50
N GLY A 499 -5.69 23.21 15.75
CA GLY A 499 -6.68 22.54 16.62
C GLY A 499 -7.10 21.18 16.09
N LEU A 500 -7.24 21.04 14.77
CA LEU A 500 -7.49 19.74 14.13
C LEU A 500 -6.30 18.79 14.29
N LEU A 501 -5.07 19.25 14.06
CA LEU A 501 -3.88 18.42 14.29
C LEU A 501 -3.74 18.02 15.76
N TYR A 502 -4.00 18.95 16.68
CA TYR A 502 -3.98 18.71 18.11
C TYR A 502 -5.00 17.65 18.54
N PHE A 503 -6.26 17.82 18.12
CA PHE A 503 -7.34 16.93 18.56
C PHE A 503 -7.40 15.62 17.75
N LYS A 504 -7.45 15.70 16.41
CA LYS A 504 -7.66 14.53 15.53
C LYS A 504 -6.47 13.58 15.54
N ASN A 505 -5.26 14.13 15.54
CA ASN A 505 -4.03 13.34 15.45
C ASN A 505 -3.29 13.21 16.78
N ARG A 506 -3.85 13.77 17.87
CA ARG A 506 -3.23 13.78 19.20
C ARG A 506 -1.80 14.34 19.16
N PHE A 507 -1.57 15.41 18.39
CA PHE A 507 -0.25 16.06 18.32
C PHE A 507 -0.15 17.23 19.29
N GLN A 508 0.87 17.23 20.15
CA GLN A 508 1.20 18.40 20.98
C GLN A 508 2.13 19.39 20.29
N CYS A 509 2.92 18.94 19.31
CA CYS A 509 3.88 19.81 18.63
C CYS A 509 4.02 19.55 17.12
N LEU A 510 4.37 20.62 16.39
CA LEU A 510 4.69 20.60 14.96
C LEU A 510 5.96 21.42 14.71
N THR A 511 6.97 20.82 14.10
CA THR A 511 8.21 21.51 13.70
C THR A 511 8.47 21.36 12.21
N HIS A 512 8.87 22.44 11.53
CA HIS A 512 9.13 22.46 10.09
C HIS A 512 10.30 23.41 9.73
N ASN A 513 10.96 23.19 8.58
CA ASN A 513 12.05 24.04 8.06
C ASN A 513 11.89 24.47 6.59
#